data_AF-A0A7R7YJJ7-F1
#
_entry.id   AF-A0A7R7YJJ7-F1
#
_cell.length_a   1.000
_cell.length_b   1.000
_cell.length_c   1.000
_cell.angle_alpha   90.00
_cell.angle_beta   90.00
_cell.angle_gamma   90.00
#
_symmetry.space_group_name_H-M   'P 1'
#
loop_
_entity.id
_entity.type
_entity.pdbx_description
1 polymer ?
#
loop_
_entity_poly.entity_id
_entity_poly.type
_entity_poly.pdbx_seq_one_letter_code
_entity_poly.pdbx_strand_id
1 'polypeptide(L)'
;MVLPLPAPPGGGGYPYVLRGLKPRALPYPLLALGAGRGLYPRAEDFRLGELFPGTEARTQVLPGLTHLDLLTEREGRTAGLLLRYLQDLGLLGPGGPP
;
A
#
# COMPACT_ATOMS: atom_id res chain seq x y z
N MET A 1 -15.98 -6.19 36.47
CA MET A 1 -16.58 -5.53 35.27
C MET A 1 -15.55 -4.56 34.73
N VAL A 2 -14.94 -4.85 33.57
CA VAL A 2 -14.05 -3.90 32.89
C VAL A 2 -14.86 -3.28 31.75
N LEU A 3 -15.02 -1.96 31.78
CA LEU A 3 -15.66 -1.22 30.70
C LEU A 3 -14.74 -1.22 29.47
N PRO A 4 -15.25 -1.48 28.25
CA PRO A 4 -14.43 -1.37 27.04
C PRO A 4 -14.02 0.08 26.80
N LEU A 5 -12.76 0.30 26.43
CA LEU A 5 -12.27 1.62 26.04
C LEU A 5 -13.05 2.12 24.81
N PRO A 6 -13.44 3.41 24.76
CA PRO A 6 -14.12 3.96 23.59
C PRO A 6 -13.18 3.90 22.37
N ALA A 7 -13.69 3.38 21.25
CA ALA A 7 -12.97 3.43 19.99
C ALA A 7 -12.78 4.91 19.58
N PRO A 8 -11.57 5.33 19.17
CA PRO A 8 -11.34 6.71 18.79
C PRO A 8 -12.21 7.10 17.59
N PRO A 9 -12.83 8.29 17.60
CA PRO A 9 -13.67 8.72 16.50
C PRO A 9 -12.81 9.12 15.29
N GLY A 10 -13.07 8.49 14.15
CA GLY A 10 -12.66 9.01 12.84
C GLY A 10 -11.45 8.34 12.20
N GLY A 11 -11.73 7.48 11.22
CA GLY A 11 -10.93 7.29 10.00
C GLY A 11 -9.54 6.68 10.14
N GLY A 12 -9.40 5.38 9.88
CA GLY A 12 -8.25 4.71 9.24
C GLY A 12 -6.81 5.05 9.67
N GLY A 13 -6.60 5.76 10.77
CA GLY A 13 -5.33 6.36 11.14
C GLY A 13 -4.65 5.53 12.19
N TYR A 14 -3.57 4.86 11.80
CA TYR A 14 -2.63 4.22 12.71
C TYR A 14 -2.27 5.18 13.86
N PRO A 15 -2.08 4.70 15.09
CA PRO A 15 -1.75 5.53 16.25
C PRO A 15 -0.43 6.30 16.13
N TYR A 16 0.32 6.09 15.04
CA TYR A 16 1.64 6.68 14.76
C TYR A 16 1.65 7.68 13.60
N VAL A 17 0.49 8.02 13.02
CA VAL A 17 0.42 9.07 11.99
C VAL A 17 0.61 10.44 12.65
N LEU A 18 1.41 11.32 12.04
CA LEU A 18 1.61 12.69 12.54
C LEU A 18 0.26 13.39 12.78
N ARG A 19 0.13 14.04 13.94
CA ARG A 19 -1.08 14.80 14.28
C ARG A 19 -1.36 15.85 13.20
N GLY A 20 -2.59 15.85 12.70
CA GLY A 20 -3.06 16.82 11.69
C GLY A 20 -2.92 16.37 10.24
N LEU A 21 -2.35 15.19 9.96
CA LEU A 21 -2.47 14.58 8.64
C LEU A 21 -3.93 14.20 8.38
N LYS A 22 -4.45 14.68 7.25
CA LYS A 22 -5.81 14.43 6.78
C LYS A 22 -5.74 13.76 5.40
N PRO A 23 -6.79 13.02 5.01
CA PRO A 23 -6.92 12.58 3.64
C PRO A 23 -6.74 13.70 2.62
N ARG A 24 -5.98 13.43 1.55
CA ARG A 24 -5.71 14.41 0.49
C ARG A 24 -5.30 13.73 -0.81
N ALA A 25 -5.61 14.35 -1.93
CA ALA A 25 -5.07 13.94 -3.22
C ALA A 25 -3.53 14.10 -3.24
N LEU A 26 -2.85 13.23 -3.98
CA LEU A 26 -1.42 13.36 -4.27
C LEU A 26 -1.20 13.72 -5.75
N PRO A 27 -0.11 14.44 -6.08
CA PRO A 27 0.20 14.82 -7.45
C PRO A 27 0.88 13.70 -8.26
N TYR A 28 0.85 12.46 -7.77
CA TYR A 28 1.47 11.30 -8.38
C TYR A 28 0.64 10.04 -8.11
N PRO A 29 0.70 9.02 -9.00
CA PRO A 29 -0.03 7.78 -8.82
C PRO A 29 0.54 6.95 -7.67
N LEU A 30 -0.31 6.16 -7.04
CA LEU A 30 0.02 5.33 -5.89
C LEU A 30 -0.06 3.84 -6.23
N LEU A 31 0.93 3.09 -5.74
CA LEU A 31 0.87 1.64 -5.63
C LEU A 31 0.92 1.25 -4.16
N ALA A 32 -0.16 0.65 -3.66
CA ALA A 32 -0.17 -0.04 -2.38
C ALA A 32 0.19 -1.51 -2.58
N LEU A 33 1.29 -1.93 -1.98
CA LEU A 33 1.78 -3.29 -2.04
C LEU A 33 1.56 -4.01 -0.70
N GLY A 34 0.86 -5.14 -0.75
CA GLY A 34 0.53 -5.97 0.40
C GLY A 34 1.02 -7.41 0.25
N ALA A 35 1.02 -8.11 1.37
CA ALA A 35 1.38 -9.53 1.45
C ALA A 35 0.17 -10.32 1.93
N GLY A 36 -0.15 -11.45 1.30
CA GLY A 36 -1.33 -12.24 1.61
C GLY A 36 -1.33 -12.88 3.01
N ARG A 37 -0.15 -12.98 3.64
CA ARG A 37 0.03 -13.37 5.05
C ARG A 37 0.48 -12.19 5.93
N GLY A 38 0.33 -10.96 5.45
CA GLY A 38 0.66 -9.73 6.15
C GLY A 38 -0.52 -9.14 6.93
N LEU A 39 -0.32 -7.93 7.47
CA LEU A 39 -1.32 -7.21 8.26
C LEU A 39 -2.58 -6.84 7.45
N TYR A 40 -2.41 -6.56 6.15
CA TYR A 40 -3.49 -6.21 5.22
C TYR A 40 -3.51 -7.23 4.08
N PRO A 41 -4.18 -8.37 4.28
CA PRO A 41 -4.21 -9.44 3.30
C PRO A 41 -5.21 -9.20 2.16
N ARG A 42 -6.02 -8.13 2.22
CA ARG A 42 -6.98 -7.77 1.17
C ARG A 42 -6.72 -6.36 0.64
N ALA A 43 -7.10 -6.12 -0.61
CA ALA A 43 -6.85 -4.85 -1.27
C ALA A 43 -7.67 -3.70 -0.66
N GLU A 44 -8.87 -3.99 -0.18
CA GLU A 44 -9.81 -3.02 0.37
C GLU A 44 -9.32 -2.45 1.70
N ASP A 45 -8.52 -3.22 2.44
CA ASP A 45 -8.02 -2.84 3.76
C ASP A 45 -7.05 -1.64 3.70
N PHE A 46 -6.49 -1.34 2.52
CA PHE A 46 -5.62 -0.18 2.29
C PHE A 46 -6.38 1.14 2.23
N ARG A 47 -7.71 1.12 2.03
CA ARG A 47 -8.60 2.30 2.08
C ARG A 47 -8.10 3.49 1.25
N LEU A 48 -7.46 3.24 0.10
CA LEU A 48 -6.78 4.29 -0.66
C LEU A 48 -7.71 5.41 -1.12
N GLY A 49 -8.95 5.09 -1.50
CA GLY A 49 -9.94 6.10 -1.88
C GLY A 49 -10.34 7.03 -0.73
N GLU A 50 -10.28 6.55 0.51
CA GLU A 50 -10.58 7.35 1.69
C GLU A 50 -9.37 8.14 2.18
N LEU A 51 -8.15 7.61 2.04
CA LEU A 51 -6.92 8.25 2.50
C LEU A 51 -6.32 9.20 1.46
N PHE A 52 -6.49 8.88 0.17
CA PHE A 52 -5.93 9.62 -0.96
C PHE A 52 -6.99 9.91 -2.04
N PRO A 53 -8.09 10.61 -1.69
CA PRO A 53 -9.21 10.84 -2.59
C PRO A 53 -8.77 11.52 -3.89
N GLY A 54 -9.28 11.04 -5.03
CA GLY A 54 -8.97 11.59 -6.35
C GLY A 54 -7.57 11.28 -6.89
N THR A 55 -6.77 10.48 -6.18
CA THR A 55 -5.45 10.03 -6.65
C THR A 55 -5.60 8.75 -7.46
N GLU A 56 -4.94 8.64 -8.61
CA GLU A 56 -4.82 7.35 -9.31
C GLU A 56 -4.09 6.36 -8.39
N ALA A 57 -4.74 5.26 -8.07
CA ALA A 57 -4.22 4.31 -7.11
C ALA A 57 -4.46 2.87 -7.57
N ARG A 58 -3.45 2.02 -7.38
CA ARG A 58 -3.52 0.57 -7.58
C ARG A 58 -3.16 -0.13 -6.28
N THR A 59 -3.81 -1.25 -6.02
CA THR A 59 -3.45 -2.12 -4.89
C THR A 59 -3.09 -3.50 -5.44
N GLN A 60 -2.01 -4.07 -4.92
CA GLN A 60 -1.60 -5.43 -5.24
C GLN A 60 -1.23 -6.18 -3.97
N VAL A 61 -1.82 -7.36 -3.78
CA VAL A 61 -1.49 -8.24 -2.65
C VAL A 61 -0.86 -9.51 -3.19
N LEU A 62 0.40 -9.76 -2.83
CA LEU A 62 1.11 -10.95 -3.28
C LEU A 62 0.72 -12.17 -2.41
N PRO A 63 0.10 -13.22 -2.99
CA PRO A 63 -0.36 -14.36 -2.21
C PRO A 63 0.80 -15.16 -1.64
N GLY A 64 0.60 -15.69 -0.43
CA GLY A 64 1.57 -16.55 0.26
C GLY A 64 2.78 -15.83 0.86
N LEU A 65 3.02 -14.57 0.53
CA LEU A 65 4.10 -13.76 1.11
C LEU A 65 3.73 -13.24 2.50
N THR A 66 4.73 -13.14 3.38
CA THR A 66 4.68 -12.36 4.61
C THR A 66 5.07 -10.90 4.34
N HIS A 67 4.86 -10.03 5.33
CA HIS A 67 5.29 -8.63 5.23
C HIS A 67 6.80 -8.50 5.02
N LEU A 68 7.59 -9.35 5.69
CA LEU A 68 9.05 -9.34 5.54
C LEU A 68 9.46 -9.78 4.13
N ASP A 69 8.78 -10.77 3.56
CA ASP A 69 9.09 -11.26 2.22
C ASP A 69 8.95 -10.18 1.15
N LEU A 70 8.02 -9.22 1.28
CA LEU A 70 7.94 -8.07 0.36
C LEU A 70 9.26 -7.30 0.26
N LEU A 71 10.06 -7.32 1.32
CA LEU A 71 11.32 -6.58 1.42
C LEU A 71 12.53 -7.46 1.13
N THR A 72 12.43 -8.79 1.30
CA THR A 72 13.60 -9.68 1.36
C THR A 72 13.58 -10.87 0.42
N GLU A 73 12.44 -11.20 -0.17
CA GLU A 73 12.32 -12.36 -1.06
C GLU A 73 13.24 -12.23 -2.29
N ARG A 74 13.72 -13.36 -2.80
CA ARG A 74 14.71 -13.42 -3.89
C ARG A 74 14.18 -14.05 -5.18
N GLU A 75 12.92 -14.47 -5.18
CA GLU A 75 12.21 -15.00 -6.35
C GLU A 75 11.79 -13.88 -7.31
N GLY A 76 11.89 -12.62 -6.89
CA GLY A 76 11.65 -11.45 -7.72
C GLY A 76 10.17 -11.17 -7.96
N ARG A 77 9.26 -11.76 -7.18
CA ARG A 77 7.82 -11.52 -7.28
C ARG A 77 7.47 -10.07 -6.97
N THR A 78 8.05 -9.53 -5.90
CA THR A 78 7.88 -8.13 -5.49
C THR A 78 8.59 -7.20 -6.47
N ALA A 79 9.87 -7.50 -6.77
CA ALA A 79 10.67 -6.68 -7.67
C ALA A 79 10.07 -6.60 -9.09
N GLY A 80 9.62 -7.72 -9.65
CA GLY A 80 8.98 -7.76 -10.96
C GLY A 80 7.63 -7.03 -11.01
N LEU A 81 6.89 -7.00 -9.90
CA LEU A 81 5.66 -6.21 -9.81
C LEU A 81 5.98 -4.71 -9.82
N LEU A 82 6.96 -4.28 -9.02
CA LEU A 82 7.41 -2.88 -9.01
C LEU A 82 7.94 -2.46 -10.38
N LEU A 83 8.75 -3.32 -11.02
CA LEU A 83 9.26 -3.07 -12.37
C LEU A 83 8.12 -2.84 -13.37
N ARG A 84 7.12 -3.74 -13.41
CA ARG A 84 5.95 -3.58 -14.28
C ARG A 84 5.17 -2.29 -14.00
N TYR A 85 4.97 -1.94 -12.73
CA TYR A 85 4.30 -0.70 -12.38
C TYR A 85 5.06 0.53 -12.89
N LEU A 86 6.39 0.55 -12.77
CA LEU A 86 7.22 1.64 -13.30
C LEU A 86 7.22 1.68 -14.83
N GLN A 87 7.18 0.52 -15.50
CA GLN A 87 7.04 0.41 -16.96
C GLN A 87 5.70 0.97 -17.43
N ASP A 88 4.59 0.61 -16.78
CA ASP A 88 3.25 1.12 -17.11
C ASP A 88 3.16 2.64 -16.99
N LEU A 89 3.91 3.22 -16.05
CA LEU A 89 3.99 4.68 -15.86
C LEU A 89 4.95 5.37 -16.85
N GLY A 90 5.68 4.61 -17.68
CA GLY A 90 6.69 5.14 -18.59
C GLY A 90 7.91 5.74 -17.88
N LEU A 91 8.16 5.35 -16.63
CA LEU A 91 9.23 5.90 -15.80
C LEU A 91 10.57 5.18 -15.97
N LEU A 92 10.61 4.11 -16.77
CA LEU A 92 11.85 3.47 -17.19
C LEU A 92 12.23 3.99 -18.57
N GLY A 93 13.35 4.71 -18.65
CA GLY A 93 13.89 5.21 -19.92
C GLY A 93 14.26 4.08 -20.90
N PRO A 94 14.66 4.42 -22.14
CA PRO A 94 15.15 3.44 -23.10
C PRO A 94 16.38 2.73 -22.52
N GLY A 95 16.23 1.45 -22.15
CA GLY A 95 17.28 0.64 -21.51
C GLY A 95 16.91 -0.01 -20.17
N GLY A 96 15.64 0.06 -19.72
CA GLY A 96 15.16 -0.76 -18.60
C GLY A 96 15.41 -2.27 -18.84
N PRO A 97 15.59 -3.08 -17.78
CA PRO A 97 15.85 -4.51 -17.94
C PRO A 97 14.69 -5.19 -18.72
N PRO A 98 15.00 -6.23 -19.51
CA PRO A 98 14.01 -6.94 -20.33
C PRO A 98 12.86 -7.53 -19.51
#